data_AF-A0A7C5GNI4-F1
#
_entry.id   AF-A0A7C5GNI4-F1
#
_cell.length_a   1.000
_cell.length_b   1.000
_cell.length_c   1.000
_cell.angle_alpha   90.00
_cell.angle_beta   90.00
_cell.angle_gamma   90.00
#
_symmetry.space_group_name_H-M   'P 1'
#
loop_
_entity.id
_entity.type
_entity.pdbx_description
1 polymer ?
#
loop_
_entity_poly.entity_id
_entity_poly.type
_entity_poly.pdbx_seq_one_letter_code
_entity_poly.pdbx_strand_id
1 'polypeptide(L)'
;MELINKIVKELNAPYEINVGLHRIGEDVIFDLVIPSSRKPLVVVKVITEEKIDSAPAIFYGISSASALAITVDDVFEKMKERDMDVVCICITEPKLIGELSDKMIFFDEVLHDDPDEVARFLNEVIHNPYYPIFSIVRYRSSTILALRPLGRYLSNKRIIQEPKARGFIGIDPLSDKVYVRNIDSILMMIAKGVYLTHNKVKLSELRELLSSETPVERPSWITSLKEDKVSLKLLIEHIMSMETIIPKEYEGIRDALIRIFNIKK
;
A
#
# COMPACT_ATOMS: atom_id res chain seq x y z
N MET A 1 -21.39 3.08 11.40
CA MET A 1 -21.32 1.98 12.40
C MET A 1 -21.67 0.60 11.86
N GLU A 2 -22.79 0.42 11.14
CA GLU A 2 -23.24 -0.92 10.71
C GLU A 2 -22.21 -1.66 9.82
N LEU A 3 -21.59 -0.96 8.87
CA LEU A 3 -20.56 -1.51 7.98
C LEU A 3 -19.33 -2.03 8.75
N ILE A 4 -18.76 -1.23 9.66
CA ILE A 4 -17.62 -1.64 10.49
C ILE A 4 -17.94 -2.88 11.32
N ASN A 5 -19.14 -2.94 11.91
CA ASN A 5 -19.57 -4.10 12.69
C ASN A 5 -19.70 -5.36 11.83
N LYS A 6 -20.07 -5.24 10.55
CA LYS A 6 -20.10 -6.37 9.62
C LYS A 6 -18.68 -6.81 9.26
N ILE A 7 -17.79 -5.89 8.88
CA ILE A 7 -16.38 -6.18 8.60
C ILE A 7 -15.75 -6.94 9.76
N VAL A 8 -15.92 -6.42 10.97
CA VAL A 8 -15.38 -6.97 12.22
C VAL A 8 -15.80 -8.42 12.50
N LYS A 9 -17.05 -8.78 12.19
CA LYS A 9 -17.54 -10.15 12.41
C LYS A 9 -16.80 -11.17 11.55
N GLU A 10 -16.34 -10.74 10.39
CA GLU A 10 -15.63 -11.56 9.40
C GLU A 10 -14.09 -11.50 9.56
N LEU A 11 -13.58 -10.64 10.46
CA LEU A 11 -12.14 -10.54 10.71
C LEU A 11 -11.64 -11.71 11.56
N ASN A 12 -10.64 -12.41 11.05
CA ASN A 12 -9.91 -13.46 11.77
C ASN A 12 -8.73 -12.89 12.57
N ALA A 13 -8.83 -11.63 12.98
CA ALA A 13 -7.81 -10.90 13.71
C ALA A 13 -8.45 -9.93 14.70
N PRO A 14 -7.81 -9.66 15.84
CA PRO A 14 -8.28 -8.64 16.75
C PRO A 14 -7.98 -7.27 16.17
N TYR A 15 -8.88 -6.36 16.47
CA TYR A 15 -8.94 -5.02 15.96
C TYR A 15 -9.29 -4.09 17.12
N GLU A 16 -9.00 -2.81 16.96
CA GLU A 16 -9.48 -1.75 17.86
C GLU A 16 -10.27 -0.76 17.01
N ILE A 17 -11.53 -0.55 17.36
CA ILE A 17 -12.32 0.52 16.77
C ILE A 17 -12.01 1.77 17.60
N ASN A 18 -11.06 2.58 17.13
CA ASN A 18 -10.96 3.95 17.60
C ASN A 18 -11.85 4.82 16.72
N VAL A 19 -12.32 5.92 17.26
CA VAL A 19 -13.42 6.61 16.62
C VAL A 19 -13.08 8.10 16.80
N GLY A 20 -12.79 8.79 15.69
CA GLY A 20 -12.81 10.26 15.56
C GLY A 20 -12.34 10.77 14.17
N LEU A 21 -13.22 11.30 13.33
CA LEU A 21 -12.89 12.20 12.22
C LEU A 21 -13.53 13.56 12.50
N HIS A 22 -12.99 14.61 11.93
CA HIS A 22 -13.59 15.94 11.99
C HIS A 22 -13.90 16.37 10.55
N ARG A 23 -15.18 16.63 10.28
CA ARG A 23 -15.60 17.45 9.14
C ARG A 23 -15.49 18.91 9.57
N ILE A 24 -15.28 19.85 8.65
CA ILE A 24 -15.30 21.29 9.01
C ILE A 24 -16.66 21.60 9.65
N GLY A 25 -16.70 21.78 10.97
CA GLY A 25 -17.91 22.04 11.76
C GLY A 25 -18.55 20.83 12.46
N GLU A 26 -18.05 19.60 12.31
CA GLU A 26 -18.63 18.40 12.94
C GLU A 26 -17.59 17.36 13.37
N ASP A 27 -17.85 16.67 14.48
CA ASP A 27 -17.11 15.49 14.92
C ASP A 27 -17.79 14.23 14.32
N VAL A 28 -17.26 13.69 13.22
CA VAL A 28 -17.76 12.47 12.57
C VAL A 28 -16.85 11.32 12.91
N ILE A 29 -17.29 10.38 13.73
CA ILE A 29 -16.36 9.49 14.40
C ILE A 29 -16.14 8.16 13.60
N PHE A 30 -14.97 7.74 13.02
CA PHE A 30 -14.53 6.30 12.79
C PHE A 30 -13.06 6.05 12.33
N ASP A 31 -12.36 5.10 12.99
CA ASP A 31 -11.18 4.34 12.53
C ASP A 31 -11.31 2.84 12.89
N LEU A 32 -11.36 1.93 11.91
CA LEU A 32 -11.04 0.53 12.21
C LEU A 32 -9.53 0.38 12.10
N VAL A 33 -8.88 0.51 13.24
CA VAL A 33 -7.45 0.27 13.36
C VAL A 33 -7.30 -1.22 13.66
N ILE A 34 -6.29 -1.86 13.10
CA ILE A 34 -5.76 -3.13 13.59
C ILE A 34 -4.47 -2.81 14.36
N PRO A 35 -4.47 -2.02 15.46
CA PRO A 35 -3.27 -1.82 16.23
C PRO A 35 -3.19 -2.94 17.26
N SER A 36 -2.00 -3.47 17.44
CA SER A 36 -1.50 -3.55 18.80
C SER A 36 0.01 -3.50 18.72
N SER A 37 0.68 -3.25 19.84
CA SER A 37 2.13 -3.48 20.03
C SER A 37 2.60 -4.89 19.62
N ARG A 38 1.65 -5.75 19.26
CA ARG A 38 1.75 -7.13 18.79
C ARG A 38 0.87 -7.39 17.55
N LYS A 39 0.60 -6.47 16.58
CA LYS A 39 -0.12 -6.62 15.24
C LYS A 39 0.46 -5.75 14.08
N PRO A 40 0.42 -6.13 12.77
CA PRO A 40 0.79 -5.22 11.68
C PRO A 40 -0.32 -4.17 11.60
N LEU A 41 0.04 -2.90 11.50
CA LEU A 41 -0.96 -1.84 11.59
C LEU A 41 -1.69 -1.72 10.26
N VAL A 42 -2.99 -1.99 10.24
CA VAL A 42 -3.88 -1.66 9.10
C VAL A 42 -4.90 -0.65 9.59
N VAL A 43 -5.02 0.48 8.91
CA VAL A 43 -5.95 1.55 9.23
C VAL A 43 -7.04 1.57 8.17
N VAL A 44 -8.29 1.48 8.59
CA VAL A 44 -9.45 1.46 7.72
C VAL A 44 -10.29 2.72 7.95
N LYS A 45 -10.44 3.50 6.88
CA LYS A 45 -11.22 4.74 6.84
C LYS A 45 -12.49 4.52 6.04
N VAL A 46 -13.66 4.93 6.55
CA VAL A 46 -14.94 4.83 5.82
C VAL A 46 -15.44 6.21 5.45
N ILE A 47 -15.87 6.41 4.19
CA ILE A 47 -16.41 7.67 3.67
C ILE A 47 -17.78 7.41 3.03
N THR A 48 -18.79 8.16 3.46
CA THR A 48 -20.19 8.04 3.01
C THR A 48 -20.76 9.40 2.59
N GLU A 49 -21.76 9.42 1.70
CA GLU A 49 -22.46 10.63 1.27
C GLU A 49 -23.40 11.13 2.40
N GLU A 50 -23.06 12.23 3.06
CA GLU A 50 -23.97 12.88 4.02
C GLU A 50 -24.83 13.93 3.31
N LYS A 51 -26.17 13.79 3.41
CA LYS A 51 -27.10 14.86 3.01
C LYS A 51 -26.94 16.05 3.96
N ILE A 52 -26.41 17.15 3.45
CA ILE A 52 -26.39 18.42 4.18
C ILE A 52 -27.77 19.05 4.08
N ASP A 53 -28.58 18.97 5.13
CA ASP A 53 -29.71 19.88 5.32
C ASP A 53 -29.19 21.16 6.00
N SER A 54 -28.72 22.14 5.22
CA SER A 54 -28.69 23.53 5.71
C SER A 54 -28.71 24.56 4.58
N ALA A 55 -29.63 25.51 4.75
CA ALA A 55 -29.81 26.73 3.97
C ALA A 55 -28.55 27.65 4.03
N PRO A 56 -28.46 28.70 3.20
CA PRO A 56 -27.19 29.23 2.74
C PRO A 56 -26.47 30.05 3.82
N ALA A 57 -25.23 29.69 4.12
CA ALA A 57 -24.26 30.59 4.70
C ALA A 57 -23.46 31.25 3.56
N ILE A 58 -23.42 32.59 3.56
CA ILE A 58 -22.62 33.35 2.60
C ILE A 58 -21.15 33.16 2.97
N PHE A 59 -20.47 32.26 2.24
CA PHE A 59 -19.02 32.13 2.28
C PHE A 59 -18.41 33.06 1.22
N TYR A 60 -17.63 34.05 1.66
CA TYR A 60 -16.79 34.82 0.76
C TYR A 60 -15.66 33.91 0.24
N GLY A 61 -15.75 33.56 -1.05
CA GLY A 61 -14.64 33.04 -1.85
C GLY A 61 -14.15 31.65 -1.48
N ILE A 62 -14.91 30.62 -1.84
CA ILE A 62 -14.43 29.36 -2.46
C ILE A 62 -15.61 28.86 -3.30
N SER A 63 -15.35 28.43 -4.53
CA SER A 63 -16.39 28.01 -5.47
C SER A 63 -17.16 26.79 -4.94
N SER A 64 -18.45 26.74 -5.30
CA SER A 64 -19.43 25.71 -4.98
C SER A 64 -19.16 24.38 -5.70
N ALA A 65 -17.99 23.78 -5.50
CA ALA A 65 -17.76 22.37 -5.71
C ALA A 65 -17.91 21.67 -4.36
N SER A 66 -18.45 20.45 -4.34
CA SER A 66 -18.53 19.59 -3.16
C SER A 66 -17.12 19.39 -2.58
N ALA A 67 -16.72 20.26 -1.65
CA ALA A 67 -15.43 20.16 -1.00
C ALA A 67 -15.51 19.08 0.09
N LEU A 68 -15.42 17.81 -0.31
CA LEU A 68 -14.97 16.74 0.57
C LEU A 68 -13.48 17.00 0.91
N ALA A 69 -13.26 18.00 1.76
CA ALA A 69 -11.99 18.27 2.41
C ALA A 69 -11.75 17.19 3.48
N ILE A 70 -11.52 15.97 3.02
CA ILE A 70 -11.00 14.90 3.85
C ILE A 70 -9.55 15.29 4.17
N THR A 71 -9.33 15.87 5.34
CA THR A 71 -8.01 16.00 5.96
C THR A 71 -7.65 14.66 6.61
N VAL A 72 -6.46 14.17 6.30
CA VAL A 72 -5.86 13.02 6.97
C VAL A 72 -5.30 13.54 8.29
N ASP A 73 -5.46 12.79 9.39
CA ASP A 73 -4.96 13.19 10.71
C ASP A 73 -3.43 13.40 10.65
N ASP A 74 -2.95 14.53 11.19
CA ASP A 74 -1.53 14.83 11.39
C ASP A 74 -0.78 13.67 12.08
N VAL A 75 -1.46 12.90 12.93
CA VAL A 75 -0.89 11.71 13.58
C VAL A 75 -0.59 10.63 12.54
N PHE A 76 -1.48 10.39 11.58
CA PHE A 76 -1.30 9.39 10.54
C PHE A 76 -0.20 9.80 9.55
N GLU A 77 -0.15 11.07 9.16
CA GLU A 77 0.96 11.61 8.34
C GLU A 77 2.30 11.38 9.06
N LYS A 78 2.38 11.72 10.36
CA LYS A 78 3.56 11.46 11.19
C LYS A 78 3.89 9.97 11.31
N MET A 79 2.92 9.05 11.27
CA MET A 79 3.18 7.60 11.29
C MET A 79 3.82 7.13 9.99
N LYS A 80 3.33 7.61 8.83
CA LYS A 80 3.92 7.29 7.52
C LYS A 80 5.31 7.92 7.34
N GLU A 81 5.51 9.13 7.85
CA GLU A 81 6.81 9.83 7.85
C GLU A 81 7.87 9.14 8.74
N ARG A 82 7.44 8.39 9.76
CA ARG A 82 8.32 7.67 10.70
C ARG A 82 8.70 6.26 10.26
N ASP A 83 8.44 5.90 8.99
CA ASP A 83 8.74 4.57 8.44
C ASP A 83 8.07 3.43 9.23
N MET A 84 6.84 3.66 9.73
CA MET A 84 6.07 2.62 10.42
C MET A 84 5.48 1.62 9.43
N ASP A 85 5.42 0.35 9.82
CA ASP A 85 4.85 -0.76 9.03
C ASP A 85 3.31 -0.67 9.04
N VAL A 86 2.77 0.27 8.25
CA VAL A 86 1.34 0.64 8.24
C VAL A 86 0.75 0.53 6.84
N VAL A 87 -0.40 -0.12 6.73
CA VAL A 87 -1.27 -0.15 5.54
C VAL A 87 -2.48 0.74 5.79
N CYS A 88 -2.85 1.59 4.84
CA CYS A 88 -4.09 2.37 4.92
C CYS A 88 -5.08 2.00 3.82
N ILE A 89 -6.26 1.56 4.22
CA ILE A 89 -7.34 1.12 3.34
C ILE A 89 -8.50 2.09 3.49
N CYS A 90 -8.87 2.76 2.41
CA CYS A 90 -10.06 3.58 2.35
C CYS A 90 -11.23 2.74 1.85
N ILE A 91 -12.37 2.82 2.51
CA ILE A 91 -13.63 2.22 2.09
C ILE A 91 -14.58 3.35 1.76
N THR A 92 -15.18 3.31 0.58
CA THR A 92 -15.99 4.41 0.09
C THR A 92 -17.17 3.92 -0.71
N GLU A 93 -18.25 4.70 -0.71
CA GLU A 93 -19.34 4.53 -1.65
C GLU A 93 -18.85 4.73 -3.10
N PRO A 94 -19.42 4.00 -4.09
CA PRO A 94 -18.98 4.07 -5.48
C PRO A 94 -18.95 5.47 -6.09
N LYS A 95 -19.86 6.36 -5.65
CA LYS A 95 -19.96 7.73 -6.20
C LYS A 95 -18.77 8.62 -5.83
N LEU A 96 -18.11 8.34 -4.70
CA LEU A 96 -17.03 9.17 -4.17
C LEU A 96 -15.64 8.72 -4.64
N ILE A 97 -15.54 7.57 -5.33
CA ILE A 97 -14.26 7.01 -5.77
C ILE A 97 -13.48 7.94 -6.71
N GLY A 98 -14.19 8.68 -7.58
CA GLY A 98 -13.58 9.64 -8.49
C GLY A 98 -12.91 10.78 -7.74
N GLU A 99 -13.54 11.29 -6.68
CA GLU A 99 -13.02 12.38 -5.85
C GLU A 99 -11.80 11.97 -5.01
N LEU A 100 -11.68 10.68 -4.70
CA LEU A 100 -10.57 10.12 -3.92
C LEU A 100 -9.35 9.74 -4.76
N SER A 101 -9.50 9.67 -6.08
CA SER A 101 -8.43 9.30 -7.00
C SER A 101 -7.20 10.22 -6.89
N ASP A 102 -7.42 11.51 -6.65
CA ASP A 102 -6.35 12.51 -6.48
C ASP A 102 -5.67 12.45 -5.09
N LYS A 103 -6.25 11.70 -4.14
CA LYS A 103 -5.73 11.56 -2.76
C LYS A 103 -5.06 10.21 -2.51
N MET A 104 -4.81 9.44 -3.58
CA MET A 104 -4.25 8.08 -3.51
C MET A 104 -2.83 7.98 -2.95
N ILE A 105 -2.12 9.10 -2.77
CA ILE A 105 -0.82 9.10 -2.07
C ILE A 105 -0.94 8.79 -0.58
N PHE A 106 -2.11 8.99 0.02
CA PHE A 106 -2.37 8.77 1.44
C PHE A 106 -2.96 7.39 1.75
N PHE A 107 -3.52 6.72 0.72
CA PHE A 107 -4.18 5.44 0.85
C PHE A 107 -3.40 4.36 0.09
N ASP A 108 -3.10 3.26 0.76
CA ASP A 108 -2.53 2.09 0.09
C ASP A 108 -3.59 1.42 -0.80
N GLU A 109 -4.88 1.42 -0.43
CA GLU A 109 -6.01 1.02 -1.29
C GLU A 109 -7.26 1.87 -1.10
N VAL A 110 -8.14 1.81 -2.11
CA VAL A 110 -9.53 2.26 -2.01
C VAL A 110 -10.43 1.08 -2.40
N LEU A 111 -11.33 0.69 -1.52
CA LEU A 111 -12.28 -0.41 -1.64
C LEU A 111 -13.72 0.11 -1.63
N HIS A 112 -14.63 -0.68 -2.19
CA HIS A 112 -16.06 -0.44 -2.07
C HIS A 112 -16.58 -0.85 -0.70
N ASP A 113 -17.73 -0.32 -0.31
CA ASP A 113 -18.44 -0.58 0.93
C ASP A 113 -19.12 -1.97 0.98
N ASP A 114 -18.44 -3.00 0.47
CA ASP A 114 -18.79 -4.41 0.65
C ASP A 114 -18.05 -5.00 1.87
N PRO A 115 -18.75 -5.29 2.98
CA PRO A 115 -18.11 -5.77 4.20
C PRO A 115 -17.37 -7.11 4.04
N ASP A 116 -17.88 -8.03 3.22
CA ASP A 116 -17.32 -9.38 3.07
C ASP A 116 -16.04 -9.33 2.25
N GLU A 117 -16.06 -8.55 1.16
CA GLU A 117 -14.86 -8.32 0.34
C GLU A 117 -13.77 -7.58 1.11
N VAL A 118 -14.15 -6.52 1.84
CA VAL A 118 -13.22 -5.78 2.70
C VAL A 118 -12.60 -6.69 3.75
N ALA A 119 -13.39 -7.48 4.48
CA ALA A 119 -12.86 -8.36 5.52
C ALA A 119 -11.93 -9.43 4.94
N ARG A 120 -12.27 -10.02 3.79
CA ARG A 120 -11.40 -10.95 3.06
C ARG A 120 -10.06 -10.30 2.70
N PHE A 121 -10.11 -9.12 2.11
CA PHE A 121 -8.93 -8.35 1.74
C PHE A 121 -8.05 -8.05 2.97
N LEU A 122 -8.63 -7.55 4.05
CA LEU A 122 -7.91 -7.24 5.28
C LEU A 122 -7.24 -8.49 5.88
N ASN A 123 -7.95 -9.62 5.88
CA ASN A 123 -7.41 -10.90 6.34
C ASN A 123 -6.20 -11.35 5.50
N GLU A 124 -6.21 -11.14 4.18
CA GLU A 124 -5.06 -11.46 3.33
C GLU A 124 -3.87 -10.55 3.60
N VAL A 125 -4.10 -9.23 3.71
CA VAL A 125 -3.04 -8.25 3.98
C VAL A 125 -2.35 -8.50 5.31
N ILE A 126 -3.09 -8.67 6.40
CA ILE A 126 -2.48 -8.83 7.74
C ILE A 126 -1.67 -10.12 7.89
N HIS A 127 -1.92 -11.15 7.07
CA HIS A 127 -1.19 -12.41 7.09
C HIS A 127 -0.05 -12.45 6.04
N ASN A 128 0.17 -11.35 5.30
CA ASN A 128 1.15 -11.28 4.24
C ASN A 128 2.22 -10.21 4.52
N PRO A 129 3.44 -10.59 4.94
CA PRO A 129 4.50 -9.62 5.19
C PRO A 129 5.02 -8.96 3.91
N TYR A 130 4.62 -9.46 2.75
CA TYR A 130 5.03 -8.98 1.43
C TYR A 130 4.00 -8.08 0.76
N TYR A 131 2.93 -7.69 1.46
CA TYR A 131 1.99 -6.70 0.93
C TYR A 131 2.70 -5.34 0.69
N PRO A 132 2.55 -4.72 -0.49
CA PRO A 132 3.26 -3.47 -0.83
C PRO A 132 2.60 -2.25 -0.18
N ILE A 133 3.39 -1.51 0.60
CA ILE A 133 3.00 -0.24 1.22
C ILE A 133 3.84 0.93 0.72
N PHE A 134 3.22 2.10 0.59
CA PHE A 134 3.96 3.36 0.41
C PHE A 134 4.69 3.73 1.70
N SER A 135 5.92 4.23 1.58
CA SER A 135 6.74 4.66 2.72
C SER A 135 7.69 5.79 2.36
N ILE A 136 8.07 6.60 3.36
CA ILE A 136 9.16 7.57 3.26
C ILE A 136 10.34 7.01 4.03
N VAL A 137 11.39 6.60 3.32
CA VAL A 137 12.55 5.92 3.91
C VAL A 137 13.76 6.84 3.91
N ARG A 138 14.42 6.97 5.07
CA ARG A 138 15.75 7.60 5.13
C ARG A 138 16.81 6.56 4.77
N TYR A 139 17.47 6.74 3.63
CA TYR A 139 18.56 5.86 3.19
C TYR A 139 19.82 6.67 2.90
N ARG A 140 20.87 6.39 3.67
CA ARG A 140 22.09 7.22 3.72
C ARG A 140 21.72 8.66 4.09
N SER A 141 21.96 9.62 3.20
CA SER A 141 21.64 11.04 3.39
C SER A 141 20.43 11.51 2.57
N SER A 142 19.72 10.60 1.88
CA SER A 142 18.57 10.92 1.03
C SER A 142 17.25 10.49 1.66
N THR A 143 16.18 11.24 1.36
CA THR A 143 14.80 10.84 1.59
C THR A 143 14.31 10.10 0.36
N ILE A 144 13.83 8.86 0.52
CA ILE A 144 13.33 8.07 -0.59
C ILE A 144 11.82 7.94 -0.46
N LEU A 145 11.09 8.35 -1.49
CA LEU A 145 9.68 8.01 -1.66
C LEU A 145 9.63 6.59 -2.22
N ALA A 146 9.16 5.63 -1.42
CA ALA A 146 9.39 4.22 -1.67
C ALA A 146 8.13 3.37 -1.57
N LEU A 147 8.21 2.22 -2.23
CA LEU A 147 7.38 1.05 -1.97
C LEU A 147 8.21 0.01 -1.24
N ARG A 148 7.63 -0.58 -0.20
CA ARG A 148 8.27 -1.63 0.59
C ARG A 148 7.28 -2.71 1.00
N PRO A 149 7.76 -3.93 1.30
CA PRO A 149 6.95 -4.92 1.98
C PRO A 149 6.50 -4.41 3.35
N LEU A 150 5.33 -4.86 3.80
CA LEU A 150 4.83 -4.61 5.14
C LEU A 150 5.80 -5.09 6.24
N GLY A 151 6.54 -6.17 6.00
CA GLY A 151 7.60 -6.67 6.89
C GLY A 151 7.12 -7.34 8.18
N ARG A 152 5.86 -7.14 8.57
CA ARG A 152 5.21 -7.75 9.73
C ARG A 152 3.93 -8.43 9.30
N TYR A 153 3.60 -9.53 9.96
CA TYR A 153 2.40 -10.28 9.66
C TYR A 153 1.90 -11.08 10.85
N LEU A 154 0.59 -11.34 10.84
CA LEU A 154 -0.11 -12.16 11.81
C LEU A 154 0.11 -13.64 11.50
N SER A 155 0.55 -14.39 12.51
CA SER A 155 0.67 -15.83 12.45
C SER A 155 0.42 -16.40 13.84
N ASN A 156 -0.43 -17.42 13.95
CA ASN A 156 -0.79 -18.03 15.23
C ASN A 156 -1.21 -16.99 16.28
N LYS A 157 -2.00 -15.99 15.86
CA LYS A 157 -2.46 -14.84 16.67
C LYS A 157 -1.36 -13.90 17.19
N ARG A 158 -0.09 -14.11 16.83
CA ARG A 158 1.09 -13.32 17.22
C ARG A 158 1.69 -12.60 16.01
N ILE A 159 2.48 -11.57 16.26
CA ILE A 159 3.27 -10.93 15.21
C ILE A 159 4.65 -11.46 15.14
N ILE A 160 4.98 -11.73 13.89
CA ILE A 160 6.26 -12.15 13.46
C ILE A 160 6.76 -11.03 12.55
N GLN A 161 7.95 -10.54 12.86
CA GLN A 161 8.72 -9.76 11.92
C GLN A 161 9.34 -10.75 10.92
N GLU A 162 9.11 -10.54 9.63
CA GLU A 162 9.72 -11.33 8.57
C GLU A 162 11.06 -10.68 8.19
N PRO A 163 12.22 -11.21 8.63
CA PRO A 163 13.50 -10.55 8.39
C PRO A 163 13.83 -10.46 6.91
N LYS A 164 13.35 -11.40 6.09
CA LYS A 164 13.56 -11.41 4.63
C LYS A 164 12.78 -10.31 3.91
N ALA A 165 11.70 -9.80 4.51
CA ALA A 165 10.87 -8.72 3.96
C ALA A 165 11.45 -7.31 4.22
N ARG A 166 12.71 -7.19 4.65
CA ARG A 166 13.39 -5.91 4.85
C ARG A 166 14.01 -5.43 3.54
N GLY A 167 13.21 -4.78 2.71
CA GLY A 167 13.63 -4.15 1.45
C GLY A 167 12.85 -2.88 1.14
N PHE A 168 13.29 -2.13 0.14
CA PHE A 168 12.49 -1.07 -0.48
C PHE A 168 12.96 -0.82 -1.92
N ILE A 169 12.06 -0.27 -2.72
CA ILE A 169 12.36 0.32 -4.03
C ILE A 169 11.69 1.70 -4.09
N GLY A 170 12.40 2.71 -4.56
CA GLY A 170 11.84 4.07 -4.57
C GLY A 170 12.76 5.08 -5.22
N ILE A 171 12.36 6.35 -5.16
CA ILE A 171 13.06 7.46 -5.80
C ILE A 171 13.44 8.54 -4.79
N ASP A 172 14.63 9.09 -4.95
CA ASP A 172 15.02 10.33 -4.27
C ASP A 172 14.40 11.52 -5.02
N PRO A 173 13.47 12.27 -4.39
CA PRO A 173 12.76 13.35 -5.06
C PRO A 173 13.66 14.53 -5.45
N LEU A 174 14.87 14.63 -4.88
CA LEU A 174 15.81 15.72 -5.22
C LEU A 174 16.70 15.38 -6.41
N SER A 175 17.11 14.12 -6.53
CA SER A 175 18.07 13.70 -7.55
C SER A 175 17.47 12.84 -8.67
N ASP A 176 16.19 12.48 -8.55
CA ASP A 176 15.47 11.59 -9.46
C ASP A 176 16.12 10.19 -9.59
N LYS A 177 16.98 9.85 -8.63
CA LYS A 177 17.70 8.57 -8.63
C LYS A 177 16.84 7.49 -7.98
N VAL A 178 16.72 6.37 -8.66
CA VAL A 178 16.07 5.18 -8.11
C VAL A 178 17.05 4.46 -7.18
N TYR A 179 16.53 4.02 -6.03
CA TYR A 179 17.23 3.25 -5.02
C TYR A 179 16.51 1.94 -4.78
N VAL A 180 17.29 0.87 -4.70
CA VAL A 180 16.82 -0.47 -4.35
C VAL A 180 17.64 -1.00 -3.19
N ARG A 181 16.97 -1.49 -2.14
CA ARG A 181 17.58 -2.21 -1.04
C ARG A 181 16.96 -3.60 -0.95
N ASN A 182 17.80 -4.63 -0.95
CA ASN A 182 17.40 -6.05 -0.87
C ASN A 182 16.42 -6.44 -2.00
N ILE A 183 16.97 -6.75 -3.16
CA ILE A 183 16.18 -7.10 -4.36
C ILE A 183 15.31 -8.34 -4.14
N ASP A 184 15.78 -9.36 -3.41
CA ASP A 184 15.01 -10.57 -3.13
C ASP A 184 13.71 -10.24 -2.41
N SER A 185 13.76 -9.31 -1.45
CA SER A 185 12.57 -8.81 -0.77
C SER A 185 11.58 -8.12 -1.71
N ILE A 186 12.06 -7.42 -2.73
CA ILE A 186 11.23 -6.75 -3.75
C ILE A 186 10.61 -7.79 -4.69
N LEU A 187 11.37 -8.79 -5.10
CA LEU A 187 10.86 -9.89 -5.91
C LEU A 187 9.80 -10.71 -5.17
N MET A 188 9.96 -10.93 -3.86
CA MET A 188 8.94 -11.56 -3.00
C MET A 188 7.69 -10.68 -2.83
N MET A 189 7.85 -9.36 -2.68
CA MET A 189 6.74 -8.40 -2.70
C MET A 189 5.95 -8.48 -4.01
N ILE A 190 6.65 -8.60 -5.12
CA ILE A 190 6.02 -8.78 -6.44
C ILE A 190 5.31 -10.13 -6.51
N ALA A 191 5.97 -11.23 -6.14
CA ALA A 191 5.39 -12.57 -6.21
C ALA A 191 4.14 -12.74 -5.33
N LYS A 192 4.15 -12.19 -4.12
CA LYS A 192 3.16 -12.51 -3.07
C LYS A 192 2.22 -11.38 -2.72
N GLY A 193 2.62 -10.13 -2.94
CA GLY A 193 1.85 -8.96 -2.51
C GLY A 193 1.10 -8.26 -3.65
N VAL A 194 1.66 -8.26 -4.86
CA VAL A 194 1.10 -7.51 -6.00
C VAL A 194 -0.29 -7.98 -6.41
N TYR A 195 -0.62 -9.26 -6.20
CA TYR A 195 -1.97 -9.75 -6.47
C TYR A 195 -3.05 -9.11 -5.62
N LEU A 196 -2.70 -8.79 -4.37
CA LEU A 196 -3.63 -8.21 -3.41
C LEU A 196 -3.99 -6.77 -3.82
N THR A 197 -3.01 -5.94 -4.17
CA THR A 197 -3.26 -4.52 -4.45
C THR A 197 -4.17 -4.31 -5.66
N HIS A 198 -5.19 -3.46 -5.54
CA HIS A 198 -6.05 -3.00 -6.64
C HIS A 198 -5.67 -1.58 -7.11
N ASN A 199 -4.85 -0.89 -6.31
CA ASN A 199 -4.34 0.45 -6.57
C ASN A 199 -3.48 0.52 -7.86
N LYS A 200 -4.03 1.09 -8.93
CA LYS A 200 -3.35 1.27 -10.22
C LYS A 200 -2.17 2.25 -10.14
N VAL A 201 -2.24 3.27 -9.28
CA VAL A 201 -1.14 4.22 -9.07
C VAL A 201 0.06 3.47 -8.53
N LYS A 202 -0.11 2.72 -7.43
CA LYS A 202 0.94 1.87 -6.83
C LYS A 202 1.59 0.94 -7.85
N LEU A 203 0.80 0.31 -8.71
CA LEU A 203 1.30 -0.57 -9.75
C LEU A 203 2.01 0.18 -10.89
N SER A 204 1.55 1.37 -11.27
CA SER A 204 2.24 2.21 -12.25
C SER A 204 3.58 2.72 -11.71
N GLU A 205 3.63 3.13 -10.44
CA GLU A 205 4.87 3.50 -9.75
C GLU A 205 5.86 2.34 -9.73
N LEU A 206 5.41 1.12 -9.38
CA LEU A 206 6.27 -0.07 -9.47
C LEU A 206 6.79 -0.29 -10.88
N ARG A 207 5.94 -0.18 -11.91
CA ARG A 207 6.39 -0.35 -13.30
C ARG A 207 7.51 0.63 -13.65
N GLU A 208 7.35 1.89 -13.25
CA GLU A 208 8.34 2.94 -13.53
C GLU A 208 9.67 2.65 -12.82
N LEU A 209 9.61 2.34 -11.52
CA LEU A 209 10.79 1.99 -10.72
C LEU A 209 11.52 0.73 -11.25
N LEU A 210 10.76 -0.31 -11.61
CA LEU A 210 11.27 -1.59 -12.14
C LEU A 210 11.90 -1.45 -13.54
N SER A 211 11.57 -0.39 -14.27
CA SER A 211 12.15 -0.08 -15.58
C SER A 211 13.45 0.72 -15.50
N SER A 212 13.95 1.02 -14.30
CA SER A 212 15.17 1.81 -14.12
C SER A 212 16.45 1.03 -14.46
N GLU A 213 17.49 1.75 -14.86
CA GLU A 213 18.83 1.20 -15.11
C GLU A 213 19.66 1.07 -13.81
N THR A 214 19.03 1.20 -12.64
CA THR A 214 19.71 1.12 -11.36
C THR A 214 20.37 -0.24 -11.18
N PRO A 215 21.69 -0.31 -10.89
CA PRO A 215 22.36 -1.58 -10.70
C PRO A 215 21.89 -2.24 -9.40
N VAL A 216 21.46 -3.49 -9.49
CA VAL A 216 21.05 -4.33 -8.36
C VAL A 216 21.88 -5.61 -8.30
N GLU A 217 22.03 -6.17 -7.11
CA GLU A 217 22.65 -7.49 -6.95
C GLU A 217 21.83 -8.55 -7.68
N ARG A 218 22.49 -9.47 -8.36
CA ARG A 218 21.82 -10.60 -9.02
C ARG A 218 21.31 -11.58 -7.95
N PRO A 219 20.02 -11.94 -7.96
CA PRO A 219 19.52 -13.02 -7.10
C PRO A 219 20.27 -14.32 -7.33
N SER A 220 20.64 -15.02 -6.25
CA SER A 220 21.51 -16.19 -6.31
C SER A 220 20.95 -17.34 -7.15
N TRP A 221 19.62 -17.46 -7.21
CA TRP A 221 18.89 -18.48 -7.98
C TRP A 221 18.86 -18.21 -9.49
N ILE A 222 19.28 -17.04 -9.96
CA ILE A 222 19.37 -16.71 -11.39
C ILE A 222 20.79 -16.98 -11.88
N THR A 223 21.13 -18.23 -12.19
CA THR A 223 22.50 -18.63 -12.57
C THR A 223 22.86 -18.33 -14.03
N SER A 224 21.86 -18.01 -14.85
CA SER A 224 21.99 -17.65 -16.27
C SER A 224 22.70 -16.31 -16.51
N LEU A 225 22.64 -15.38 -15.54
CA LEU A 225 23.33 -14.10 -15.60
C LEU A 225 24.73 -14.23 -14.98
N LYS A 226 25.76 -13.86 -15.74
CA LYS A 226 27.17 -14.01 -15.33
C LYS A 226 27.68 -12.91 -14.40
N GLU A 227 27.04 -11.75 -14.43
CA GLU A 227 27.46 -10.58 -13.65
C GLU A 227 26.83 -10.62 -12.25
N ASP A 228 27.59 -10.22 -11.23
CA ASP A 228 27.09 -10.14 -9.84
C ASP A 228 26.12 -8.98 -9.64
N LYS A 229 26.22 -7.95 -10.48
CA LYS A 229 25.29 -6.82 -10.54
C LYS A 229 24.83 -6.61 -11.96
N VAL A 230 23.52 -6.40 -12.12
CA VAL A 230 22.86 -6.15 -13.40
C VAL A 230 21.95 -4.94 -13.25
N SER A 231 21.57 -4.29 -14.36
CA SER A 231 20.54 -3.26 -14.28
C SER A 231 19.20 -3.88 -13.88
N LEU A 232 18.41 -3.15 -13.09
CA LEU A 232 17.12 -3.64 -12.61
C LEU A 232 16.19 -4.00 -13.78
N LYS A 233 16.14 -3.15 -14.80
CA LYS A 233 15.41 -3.44 -16.04
C LYS A 233 15.82 -4.77 -16.66
N LEU A 234 17.12 -5.02 -16.86
CA LEU A 234 17.61 -6.28 -17.43
C LEU A 234 17.22 -7.49 -16.57
N LEU A 235 17.31 -7.36 -15.25
CA LEU A 235 16.89 -8.42 -14.32
C LEU A 235 15.40 -8.76 -14.49
N ILE A 236 14.55 -7.74 -14.56
CA ILE A 236 13.10 -7.92 -14.69
C ILE A 236 12.72 -8.53 -16.05
N GLU A 237 13.30 -8.01 -17.14
CA GLU A 237 13.12 -8.59 -18.48
C GLU A 237 13.56 -10.05 -18.51
N HIS A 238 14.69 -10.36 -17.87
CA HIS A 238 15.18 -11.72 -17.75
C HIS A 238 14.17 -12.62 -17.03
N ILE A 239 13.70 -12.24 -15.83
CA ILE A 239 12.72 -13.02 -15.05
C ILE A 239 11.43 -13.25 -15.85
N MET A 240 10.93 -12.25 -16.58
CA MET A 240 9.73 -12.39 -17.41
C MET A 240 9.91 -13.39 -18.56
N SER A 241 11.12 -13.43 -19.15
CA SER A 241 11.50 -14.31 -20.26
C SER A 241 11.98 -15.71 -19.85
N MET A 242 12.23 -15.95 -18.56
CA MET A 242 12.75 -17.23 -18.08
C MET A 242 11.80 -18.40 -18.39
N GLU A 243 12.35 -19.42 -19.04
CA GLU A 243 11.70 -20.73 -19.22
C GLU A 243 12.09 -21.73 -18.11
N THR A 244 13.13 -21.41 -17.34
CA THR A 244 13.64 -22.22 -16.23
C THR A 244 12.72 -22.18 -15.00
N ILE A 245 12.90 -23.19 -14.13
CA ILE A 245 12.15 -23.35 -12.88
C ILE A 245 12.44 -22.18 -11.94
N ILE A 246 11.41 -21.37 -11.69
CA ILE A 246 11.40 -20.36 -10.64
C ILE A 246 11.29 -21.09 -9.29
N PRO A 247 12.12 -20.75 -8.28
CA PRO A 247 12.01 -21.38 -6.97
C PRO A 247 10.61 -21.19 -6.39
N LYS A 248 10.10 -22.20 -5.69
CA LYS A 248 8.75 -22.20 -5.11
C LYS A 248 8.45 -20.96 -4.26
N GLU A 249 9.47 -20.38 -3.61
CA GLU A 249 9.28 -19.18 -2.80
C GLU A 249 8.89 -17.93 -3.63
N TYR A 250 9.26 -17.88 -4.92
CA TYR A 250 8.95 -16.81 -5.88
C TYR A 250 7.83 -17.19 -6.87
N GLU A 251 7.09 -18.27 -6.59
CA GLU A 251 5.94 -18.67 -7.41
C GLU A 251 4.95 -17.50 -7.56
N GLY A 252 4.47 -17.26 -8.79
CA GLY A 252 3.59 -16.14 -9.13
C GLY A 252 4.29 -14.84 -9.57
N ILE A 253 5.63 -14.76 -9.49
CA ILE A 253 6.37 -13.52 -9.84
C ILE A 253 6.19 -13.09 -11.30
N ARG A 254 6.19 -14.02 -12.25
CA ARG A 254 6.05 -13.70 -13.69
C ARG A 254 4.69 -13.09 -13.99
N ASP A 255 3.64 -13.75 -13.54
CA ASP A 255 2.27 -13.31 -13.72
C ASP A 255 2.04 -11.93 -13.04
N ALA A 256 2.71 -11.68 -11.91
CA ALA A 256 2.63 -10.40 -11.20
C ALA A 256 3.36 -9.28 -11.97
N LEU A 257 4.53 -9.59 -12.54
CA LEU A 257 5.24 -8.68 -13.43
C LEU A 257 4.42 -8.39 -14.69
N ILE A 258 3.81 -9.40 -15.32
CA ILE A 258 2.91 -9.20 -16.46
C ILE A 258 1.77 -8.24 -16.08
N ARG A 259 1.16 -8.44 -14.90
CA ARG A 259 0.13 -7.53 -14.39
C ARG A 259 0.64 -6.10 -14.25
N ILE A 260 1.82 -5.90 -13.65
CA ILE A 260 2.43 -4.56 -13.48
C ILE A 260 2.67 -3.89 -14.83
N PHE A 261 3.28 -4.60 -15.78
CA PHE A 261 3.69 -4.03 -17.07
C PHE A 261 2.54 -3.82 -18.06
N ASN A 262 1.41 -4.53 -17.91
CA ASN A 262 0.23 -4.37 -18.76
C ASN A 262 -0.72 -3.23 -18.34
N ILE A 263 -0.44 -2.51 -17.25
CA ILE A 263 -1.27 -1.39 -16.82
C ILE A 263 -1.05 -0.18 -17.73
N LYS A 264 -2.11 0.28 -18.41
CA LYS A 264 -2.07 1.51 -19.20
C LYS A 264 -1.99 2.73 -18.27
N LYS A 265 -1.13 3.72 -18.58
CA LYS A 265 -1.12 5.03 -17.90
C LYS A 265 -2.46 5.73 -18.15
#